data_AF-N1PUX0-F1
#
_entry.id   AF-N1PUX0-F1
#
_cell.length_a   1.000
_cell.length_b   1.000
_cell.length_c   1.000
_cell.angle_alpha   90.00
_cell.angle_beta   90.00
_cell.angle_gamma   90.00
#
_symmetry.space_group_name_H-M   'P 1'
#
loop_
_entity.id
_entity.type
_entity.pdbx_description
1 polymer ?
#
loop_
_entity_poly.entity_id
_entity_poly.type
_entity_poly.pdbx_seq_one_letter_code
_entity_poly.pdbx_strand_id
1 'polypeptide(L)'
;MSISSETPHDPPDNTTSKALPSKDQTPTQSDSTPSIPQPLLLRLIHEGFADKNTKIDKQAIQVFHKYVEVFVREAIARTRAEKEEAAERGEVATQSDVGWLEVEDLEKVAPGLVLDFL
;
A
#
# COMPACT_ATOMS: atom_id res chain seq x y z
N MET A 1 -2.61 39.55 -63.17
CA MET A 1 -3.35 38.35 -62.75
C MET A 1 -2.62 37.75 -61.56
N SER A 2 -3.36 37.32 -60.54
CA SER A 2 -2.90 36.51 -59.39
C SER A 2 -3.66 35.17 -59.45
N ILE A 3 -3.32 34.07 -58.77
CA ILE A 3 -2.43 33.76 -57.63
C ILE A 3 -1.50 32.57 -58.05
N SER A 4 -0.70 31.85 -57.26
CA SER A 4 -0.44 31.78 -55.80
C SER A 4 0.99 31.22 -55.53
N SER A 5 1.32 30.95 -54.26
CA SER A 5 2.45 30.07 -53.85
C SER A 5 1.91 28.86 -53.08
N GLU A 6 2.44 27.66 -53.35
CA GLU A 6 2.29 26.49 -52.47
C GLU A 6 3.58 25.65 -52.47
N THR A 7 4.10 25.37 -51.27
CA THR A 7 5.26 24.50 -51.02
C THR A 7 4.79 23.14 -50.50
N PRO A 8 5.15 22.01 -51.13
CA PRO A 8 4.85 20.68 -50.59
C PRO A 8 5.57 20.43 -49.26
N HIS A 9 4.91 19.67 -48.40
CA HIS A 9 5.21 19.47 -46.98
C HIS A 9 5.97 18.15 -46.75
N ASP A 10 7.24 18.22 -46.34
CA ASP A 10 7.98 17.07 -45.81
C ASP A 10 7.47 16.69 -44.41
N PRO A 11 7.22 15.40 -44.10
CA PRO A 11 6.87 14.96 -42.76
C PRO A 11 8.13 14.85 -41.87
N PRO A 12 8.13 15.43 -40.66
CA PRO A 12 9.23 15.22 -39.72
C PRO A 12 9.16 13.81 -39.11
N ASP A 13 10.27 13.07 -39.20
CA ASP A 13 10.48 11.76 -38.58
C ASP A 13 10.54 11.91 -37.05
N ASN A 14 9.37 11.87 -36.40
CA ASN A 14 9.27 11.83 -34.95
C ASN A 14 9.40 10.38 -34.43
N THR A 15 10.63 9.88 -34.39
CA THR A 15 10.98 8.70 -33.60
C THR A 15 10.93 9.05 -32.10
N THR A 16 9.73 9.19 -31.55
CA THR A 16 9.50 9.28 -30.10
C THR A 16 9.74 7.91 -29.49
N SER A 17 10.81 7.80 -28.70
CA SER A 17 11.11 6.62 -27.88
C SER A 17 9.94 6.26 -26.98
N LYS A 18 9.22 5.18 -27.32
CA LYS A 18 8.18 4.61 -26.45
C LYS A 18 8.84 3.92 -25.25
N ALA A 19 9.15 4.71 -24.22
CA ALA A 19 9.58 4.19 -22.94
C ALA A 19 8.51 3.24 -22.40
N LEU A 20 8.93 2.04 -22.02
CA LEU A 20 8.09 1.05 -21.37
C LEU A 20 7.64 1.63 -20.00
N PRO A 21 6.39 1.44 -19.57
CA PRO A 21 6.02 1.76 -18.19
C PRO A 21 6.76 0.81 -17.25
N SER A 22 7.78 1.32 -16.55
CA SER A 22 8.51 0.55 -15.54
C SER A 22 7.55 0.08 -14.46
N LYS A 23 7.32 -1.25 -14.41
CA LYS A 23 6.53 -1.93 -13.38
C LYS A 23 7.36 -2.05 -12.10
N ASP A 24 7.75 -0.91 -11.55
CA ASP A 24 8.53 -0.80 -10.32
C ASP A 24 8.16 0.49 -9.55
N GLN A 25 6.86 0.72 -9.40
CA GLN A 25 6.34 1.63 -8.38
C GLN A 25 6.46 0.96 -7.02
N THR A 26 7.70 0.87 -6.51
CA THR A 26 7.90 0.81 -5.07
C THR A 26 7.15 2.00 -4.46
N PRO A 27 6.27 1.79 -3.45
CA PRO A 27 5.46 2.86 -2.93
C PRO A 27 6.37 3.88 -2.24
N THR A 28 6.68 4.97 -2.93
CA THR A 28 7.46 6.07 -2.38
C THR A 28 6.73 6.60 -1.16
N GLN A 29 7.35 6.43 0.00
CA GLN A 29 6.78 6.81 1.29
C GLN A 29 6.46 8.31 1.26
N SER A 30 5.18 8.65 1.15
CA SER A 30 4.72 10.01 1.34
C SER A 30 4.88 10.37 2.82
N ASP A 31 5.64 11.43 3.10
CA ASP A 31 5.96 11.94 4.44
C ASP A 31 4.72 12.34 5.28
N SER A 32 3.52 12.24 4.71
CA SER A 32 2.24 12.53 5.35
C SER A 32 1.63 11.36 6.15
N THR A 33 2.18 10.14 6.07
CA THR A 33 1.63 9.02 6.85
C THR A 33 1.97 9.19 8.34
N PRO A 34 0.98 9.37 9.24
CA PRO A 34 1.28 9.60 10.66
C PRO A 34 1.92 8.36 11.29
N SER A 35 3.09 8.54 11.89
CA SER A 35 3.81 7.50 12.63
C SER A 35 3.14 7.21 13.98
N ILE A 36 3.16 5.95 14.41
CA ILE A 36 2.55 5.52 15.68
C ILE A 36 3.38 6.10 16.84
N PRO A 37 2.79 6.86 17.80
CA PRO A 37 3.53 7.44 18.90
C PRO A 37 4.24 6.38 19.75
N GLN A 38 5.57 6.49 19.89
CA GLN A 38 6.38 5.56 20.68
C GLN A 38 5.86 5.35 22.14
N PRO A 39 5.34 6.37 22.86
CA PRO A 39 4.75 6.16 24.19
C PRO A 39 3.51 5.25 24.19
N LEU A 40 2.73 5.23 23.10
CA LEU A 40 1.58 4.35 22.95
C LEU A 40 2.04 2.90 22.75
N LEU A 41 3.04 2.67 21.89
CA LEU A 41 3.65 1.35 21.69
C LEU A 41 4.25 0.79 22.98
N LEU A 42 4.96 1.62 23.76
CA LEU A 42 5.53 1.23 25.04
C LEU A 42 4.43 0.84 26.06
N ARG A 43 3.32 1.58 26.08
CA ARG A 43 2.16 1.24 26.93
C ARG A 43 1.50 -0.06 26.49
N LEU A 44 1.31 -0.26 25.19
CA LEU A 44 0.67 -1.47 24.63
C LEU A 44 1.47 -2.74 24.97
N ILE A 45 2.80 -2.71 24.79
CA ILE A 45 3.65 -3.87 25.07
C ILE A 45 3.79 -4.15 26.58
N HIS A 46 3.84 -3.11 27.43
CA HIS A 46 3.81 -3.29 28.89
C HIS A 46 2.49 -3.86 29.41
N GLU A 47 1.37 -3.66 28.70
CA GLU A 47 0.13 -4.32 29.07
C GLU A 47 0.17 -5.84 28.83
N GLY A 48 0.84 -6.27 27.76
CA GLY A 48 1.06 -7.70 27.46
C GLY A 48 2.07 -8.41 28.37
N PHE A 49 2.90 -7.69 29.12
CA PHE A 49 3.87 -8.30 30.04
C PHE A 49 3.22 -8.84 31.32
N ALA A 50 3.55 -10.09 31.66
CA ALA A 50 3.09 -10.76 32.88
C ALA A 50 3.68 -10.10 34.15
N ASP A 51 4.97 -9.76 34.14
CA ASP A 51 5.58 -8.89 35.16
C ASP A 51 5.60 -7.44 34.66
N LYS A 52 4.86 -6.57 35.35
CA LYS A 52 4.75 -5.13 35.04
C LYS A 52 6.04 -4.34 35.34
N ASN A 53 7.05 -4.96 35.94
CA ASN A 53 8.40 -4.38 36.09
C ASN A 53 9.32 -4.68 34.90
N THR A 54 8.87 -5.50 33.94
CA THR A 54 9.65 -5.85 32.74
C THR A 54 10.00 -4.62 31.92
N LYS A 55 11.30 -4.40 31.67
CA LYS A 55 11.81 -3.27 30.90
C LYS A 55 12.18 -3.70 29.47
N ILE A 56 11.99 -2.79 28.53
CA ILE A 56 12.40 -2.95 27.12
C ILE A 56 13.52 -1.95 26.79
N ASP A 57 14.49 -2.39 25.99
CA ASP A 57 15.58 -1.52 25.52
C ASP A 57 15.11 -0.49 24.47
N LYS A 58 15.85 0.62 24.35
CA LYS A 58 15.59 1.71 23.39
C LYS A 58 15.69 1.28 21.91
N GLN A 59 16.48 0.26 21.58
CA GLN A 59 16.55 -0.29 20.22
C GLN A 59 15.42 -1.32 20.01
N ALA A 60 15.13 -2.15 21.01
CA ALA A 60 14.04 -3.13 20.95
C ALA A 60 12.66 -2.47 20.72
N ILE A 61 12.37 -1.33 21.34
CA ILE A 61 11.13 -0.58 21.09
C ILE A 61 11.06 0.02 19.67
N GLN A 62 12.20 0.30 19.00
CA GLN A 62 12.22 0.72 17.59
C GLN A 62 11.90 -0.46 16.66
N VAL A 63 12.42 -1.65 16.95
CA VAL A 63 12.07 -2.88 16.22
C VAL A 63 10.58 -3.19 16.39
N PHE A 64 10.03 -3.07 17.61
CA PHE A 64 8.60 -3.25 17.87
C PHE A 64 7.73 -2.22 17.12
N HIS A 65 8.17 -0.95 17.03
CA HIS A 65 7.50 0.04 16.20
C HIS A 65 7.44 -0.42 14.73
N LYS A 66 8.56 -0.89 14.15
CA LYS A 66 8.54 -1.35 12.77
C LYS A 66 7.68 -2.60 12.56
N TYR A 67 7.69 -3.52 13.52
CA TYR A 67 6.80 -4.69 13.52
C TYR A 67 5.32 -4.31 13.46
N VAL A 68 4.85 -3.41 14.34
CA VAL A 68 3.45 -2.95 14.35
C VAL A 68 3.12 -2.15 13.09
N GLU A 69 4.04 -1.33 12.58
CA GLU A 69 3.85 -0.60 11.33
C GLU A 69 3.66 -1.55 10.13
N VAL A 70 4.51 -2.59 10.03
CA VAL A 70 4.42 -3.60 8.97
C VAL A 70 3.14 -4.42 9.10
N PHE A 71 2.79 -4.88 10.30
CA PHE A 71 1.55 -5.63 10.55
C PHE A 71 0.30 -4.88 10.06
N VAL A 72 0.17 -3.59 10.40
CA VAL A 72 -1.00 -2.78 9.97
C VAL A 72 -0.99 -2.55 8.45
N ARG A 73 0.17 -2.34 7.84
CA ARG A 73 0.28 -2.18 6.37
C ARG A 73 -0.08 -3.47 5.63
N GLU A 74 0.42 -4.61 6.11
CA GLU A 74 0.11 -5.94 5.56
C GLU A 74 -1.38 -6.27 5.68
N ALA A 75 -2.00 -5.96 6.83
CA ALA A 75 -3.44 -6.14 7.02
C ALA A 75 -4.25 -5.39 5.94
N ILE A 76 -3.96 -4.11 5.72
CA ILE A 76 -4.62 -3.27 4.71
C ILE A 76 -4.33 -3.78 3.29
N ALA A 77 -3.07 -4.10 2.99
CA ALA A 77 -2.65 -4.54 1.66
C ALA A 77 -3.31 -5.87 1.27
N ARG A 78 -3.36 -6.85 2.18
CA ARG A 78 -4.00 -8.16 1.94
C ARG A 78 -5.51 -8.04 1.85
N THR A 79 -6.14 -7.25 2.72
CA THR A 79 -7.59 -6.99 2.66
C THR A 79 -7.99 -6.39 1.31
N ARG A 80 -7.19 -5.44 0.81
CA ARG A 80 -7.38 -4.86 -0.53
C ARG A 80 -7.15 -5.88 -1.65
N ALA A 81 -6.09 -6.68 -1.57
CA ALA A 81 -5.78 -7.70 -2.58
C ALA A 81 -6.91 -8.74 -2.69
N GLU A 82 -7.41 -9.26 -1.57
CA GLU A 82 -8.57 -10.18 -1.57
C GLU A 82 -9.82 -9.55 -2.19
N LYS A 83 -10.09 -8.25 -1.94
CA LYS A 83 -11.23 -7.56 -2.56
C LYS A 83 -11.05 -7.30 -4.06
N GLU A 84 -9.81 -7.02 -4.50
CA GLU A 84 -9.45 -6.91 -5.92
C GLU A 84 -9.62 -8.28 -6.62
N GLU A 85 -9.12 -9.37 -6.03
CA GLU A 85 -9.30 -10.74 -6.55
C GLU A 85 -10.77 -11.18 -6.56
N ALA A 86 -11.55 -10.87 -5.51
CA ALA A 86 -12.99 -11.15 -5.47
C ALA A 86 -13.76 -10.39 -6.57
N ALA A 87 -13.34 -9.17 -6.90
CA ALA A 87 -13.92 -8.42 -8.02
C ALA A 87 -13.57 -9.05 -9.38
N GLU A 88 -12.34 -9.55 -9.56
CA GLU A 88 -11.95 -10.34 -10.75
C GLU A 88 -12.74 -11.65 -10.88
N ARG A 89 -13.11 -12.28 -9.76
CA ARG A 89 -14.02 -13.45 -9.71
C ARG A 89 -15.50 -13.11 -9.94
N GLY A 90 -15.87 -11.83 -9.98
CA GLY A 90 -17.26 -11.37 -10.13
C GLY A 90 -18.10 -11.49 -8.86
N GLU A 91 -17.47 -11.60 -7.70
CA GLU A 91 -18.12 -11.72 -6.38
C GLU A 91 -18.49 -10.34 -5.80
N VAL A 92 -17.96 -9.26 -6.36
CA VAL A 92 -18.21 -7.87 -5.95
C VAL A 92 -19.22 -7.21 -6.90
N ALA A 93 -20.28 -6.62 -6.35
CA ALA A 93 -21.41 -6.11 -7.12
C ALA A 93 -21.07 -4.90 -8.01
N THR A 94 -20.18 -4.01 -7.58
CA THR A 94 -19.70 -2.90 -8.41
C THR A 94 -18.19 -2.71 -8.32
N GLN A 95 -17.56 -2.30 -9.43
CA GLN A 95 -16.13 -1.99 -9.46
C GLN A 95 -15.76 -0.80 -8.55
N SER A 96 -16.73 0.04 -8.16
CA SER A 96 -16.57 1.10 -7.18
C SER A 96 -16.36 0.59 -5.75
N ASP A 97 -16.91 -0.57 -5.39
CA ASP A 97 -16.82 -1.12 -4.03
C ASP A 97 -15.41 -1.61 -3.68
N VAL A 98 -14.57 -1.88 -4.69
CA VAL A 98 -13.17 -2.31 -4.55
C VAL A 98 -12.31 -1.25 -3.84
N GLY A 99 -12.68 0.03 -3.96
CA GLY A 99 -11.99 1.15 -3.29
C GLY A 99 -12.32 1.29 -1.80
N TRP A 100 -13.26 0.50 -1.27
CA TRP A 100 -13.74 0.59 0.11
C TRP A 100 -13.56 -0.76 0.82
N LEU A 101 -12.81 -0.79 1.92
CA LEU A 101 -12.53 -2.03 2.66
C LEU A 101 -13.53 -2.20 3.80
N GLU A 102 -14.19 -3.36 3.86
CA GLU A 102 -15.20 -3.69 4.87
C GLU A 102 -14.63 -4.69 5.90
N VAL A 103 -15.36 -4.93 6.99
CA VAL A 103 -14.88 -5.80 8.08
C VAL A 103 -14.77 -7.25 7.59
N GLU A 104 -15.74 -7.65 6.77
CA GLU A 104 -15.85 -8.95 6.12
C GLU A 104 -14.66 -9.24 5.18
N ASP A 105 -14.04 -8.20 4.60
CA ASP A 105 -12.83 -8.37 3.79
C ASP A 105 -11.60 -8.63 4.66
N LEU A 106 -11.50 -7.95 5.81
CA LEU A 106 -10.42 -8.18 6.77
C LEU A 106 -10.55 -9.57 7.42
N GLU A 107 -11.76 -10.04 7.71
CA GLU A 107 -12.03 -11.35 8.29
C GLU A 107 -11.58 -12.51 7.38
N LYS A 108 -11.69 -12.37 6.05
CA LYS A 108 -11.17 -13.36 5.08
C LYS A 108 -9.66 -13.56 5.20
N VAL A 109 -8.91 -12.47 5.37
CA VAL A 109 -7.43 -12.50 5.40
C VAL A 109 -6.85 -12.67 6.79
N ALA A 110 -7.64 -12.42 7.84
CA ALA A 110 -7.20 -12.48 9.24
C ALA A 110 -6.52 -13.81 9.65
N PRO A 111 -6.96 -15.01 9.23
CA PRO A 111 -6.28 -16.27 9.59
C PRO A 111 -4.84 -16.32 9.07
N GLY A 112 -4.62 -15.98 7.79
CA GLY A 112 -3.29 -15.95 7.18
C GLY A 112 -2.42 -14.82 7.73
N LEU A 113 -3.01 -13.64 7.95
CA LEU A 113 -2.33 -12.51 8.58
C LEU A 113 -1.84 -12.84 10.00
N VAL A 114 -2.64 -13.55 10.81
CA VAL A 114 -2.20 -13.96 12.14
C VAL A 114 -1.08 -14.99 12.05
N LEU A 115 -1.21 -16.02 11.21
CA LEU A 115 -0.21 -17.09 11.06
C LEU A 115 1.19 -16.58 10.69
N ASP A 116 1.29 -15.52 9.89
CA ASP A 116 2.58 -14.91 9.50
C ASP A 116 3.25 -14.09 10.62
N PHE A 117 2.53 -13.81 11.71
CA PHE A 117 2.94 -12.93 12.82
C PHE A 117 2.83 -13.61 14.21
N LEU A 118 2.68 -14.93 14.27
CA LEU A 118 2.67 -15.75 15.50
C LEU A 118 4.07 -16.00 16.09
#